data_AF-A0A8C5VC72-F1
#
_entry.id   AF-A0A8C5VC72-F1
#
_cell.length_a   1.000
_cell.length_b   1.000
_cell.length_c   1.000
_cell.angle_alpha   90.00
_cell.angle_beta   90.00
_cell.angle_gamma   90.00
#
_symmetry.space_group_name_H-M   'P 1'
#
loop_
_entity.id
_entity.type
_entity.pdbx_description
1 polymer ?
#
loop_
_entity_poly.entity_id
_entity_poly.type
_entity_poly.pdbx_seq_one_letter_code
_entity_poly.pdbx_strand_id
1 'polypeptide(L)'
;MGYFPEPVSVTWDTGSLSKSATTLQASALGTSGLYSTTSWVTASSEEAKQEFTCRVVHAPSGTHDNTTVRACSASFSTPTVKLFHSSCEPPEGTSSPVQLLCLISGYTPSDMKVTWLVQGQEAENAIWYTAPDKIEGELASTRSELNITWLEWVSEKTYTCRVTYRGQNFEDSTRRCTDSDPRGVTAYLSPPSPLELYVQKSAKITCLVVDLASKEGLSLTWSRDSRKPVTPGSPDVRKQYNGTFTAMSTLPVEASDWVKGETYECRVTHPDLPRDLVRTIRKADGQRIRPEVYVFPPPEEDQETRSTLTLTCLIQNFSPADVSVQWLRNQVPLPDAQHSTTPPRLAPGRANGTGSAFFVFSRLEVARSQWDQNDEFTCRVVHETLPGDDRTFEKAVSRTFGKAVSKTPGK
;
A
#
# COMPACT_ATOMS: atom_id res chain seq x y z
N MET A 1 22.01 31.81 9.01
CA MET A 1 22.88 32.99 8.99
C MET A 1 22.02 34.20 9.31
N GLY A 2 22.45 35.12 10.18
CA GLY A 2 21.69 36.32 10.55
C GLY A 2 22.53 37.59 10.37
N TYR A 3 21.89 38.77 10.31
CA TYR A 3 22.55 40.05 10.07
C TYR A 3 22.20 41.09 11.15
N PHE A 4 23.06 42.09 11.33
CA PHE A 4 22.84 43.25 12.20
C PHE A 4 23.72 44.41 11.72
N PRO A 5 23.27 45.68 11.78
CA PRO A 5 21.92 46.15 12.12
C PRO A 5 20.95 46.13 10.91
N GLU A 6 19.64 46.33 11.12
CA GLU A 6 18.71 46.56 10.00
C GLU A 6 19.04 47.87 9.24
N PRO A 7 18.74 47.99 7.93
CA PRO A 7 18.01 47.04 7.06
C PRO A 7 18.89 46.23 6.09
N VAL A 8 18.36 45.09 5.61
CA VAL A 8 18.89 44.37 4.43
C VAL A 8 17.97 44.57 3.22
N SER A 9 18.55 44.79 2.04
CA SER A 9 17.80 44.90 0.79
C SER A 9 17.90 43.60 0.00
N VAL A 10 16.76 43.00 -0.32
CA VAL A 10 16.68 41.79 -1.14
C VAL A 10 15.93 42.11 -2.43
N THR A 11 16.56 41.88 -3.57
CA THR A 11 15.99 42.12 -4.90
C THR A 11 16.14 40.88 -5.77
N TRP A 12 15.15 40.64 -6.64
CA TRP A 12 15.16 39.54 -7.59
C TRP A 12 15.29 40.10 -9.01
N ASP A 13 16.27 39.60 -9.75
CA ASP A 13 16.41 39.88 -11.18
C ASP A 13 15.53 38.87 -11.93
N THR A 14 14.29 39.27 -12.23
CA THR A 14 13.24 38.37 -12.74
C THR A 14 13.02 38.47 -14.25
N GLY A 15 13.86 39.18 -15.02
CA GLY A 15 13.61 39.35 -16.47
C GLY A 15 12.19 39.87 -16.80
N SER A 16 11.57 39.34 -17.87
CA SER A 16 10.25 39.75 -18.38
C SER A 16 9.04 39.14 -17.65
N LEU A 17 9.17 38.78 -16.37
CA LEU A 17 8.13 38.08 -15.60
C LEU A 17 7.11 39.04 -14.96
N SER A 18 5.84 38.63 -14.94
CA SER A 18 4.77 39.36 -14.24
C SER A 18 4.85 39.11 -12.73
N LYS A 19 5.58 40.01 -12.06
CA LYS A 19 5.71 40.30 -10.62
C LYS A 19 4.79 39.58 -9.62
N SER A 20 5.39 38.73 -8.77
CA SER A 20 5.09 38.69 -7.33
C SER A 20 6.32 38.19 -6.53
N ALA A 21 7.36 39.03 -6.43
CA ALA A 21 8.40 38.82 -5.43
C ALA A 21 7.91 39.40 -4.10
N THR A 22 7.88 38.59 -3.05
CA THR A 22 7.44 39.00 -1.71
C THR A 22 8.58 38.82 -0.74
N THR A 23 8.94 39.91 -0.06
CA THR A 23 9.94 39.90 1.01
C THR A 23 9.23 40.16 2.33
N LEU A 24 9.36 39.23 3.28
CA LEU A 24 8.82 39.40 4.62
C LEU A 24 9.64 40.41 5.42
N GLN A 25 8.98 40.99 6.43
CA GLN A 25 9.65 41.80 7.44
C GLN A 25 10.73 40.98 8.17
N ALA A 26 11.78 41.66 8.62
CA ALA A 26 12.86 41.02 9.36
C ALA A 26 12.35 40.43 10.68
N SER A 27 12.87 39.27 11.04
CA SER A 27 12.52 38.54 12.27
C SER A 27 13.76 38.36 13.13
N ALA A 28 13.65 38.63 14.43
CA ALA A 28 14.75 38.47 15.37
C ALA A 28 15.03 36.98 15.61
N LEU A 29 16.31 36.59 15.55
CA LEU A 29 16.76 35.21 15.68
C LEU A 29 17.05 34.88 17.15
N GLY A 30 16.00 34.58 17.92
CA GLY A 30 16.11 34.18 19.33
C GLY A 30 16.83 35.22 20.19
N THR A 31 17.73 34.78 21.08
CA THR A 31 18.49 35.65 22.00
C THR A 31 19.80 36.20 21.42
N SER A 32 20.08 35.94 20.13
CA SER A 32 21.39 36.25 19.52
C SER A 32 21.59 37.71 19.12
N GLY A 33 20.53 38.53 19.11
CA GLY A 33 20.58 39.93 18.65
C GLY A 33 20.69 40.10 17.13
N LEU A 34 20.64 39.02 16.35
CA LEU A 34 20.68 39.02 14.89
C LEU A 34 19.28 38.95 14.28
N TYR A 35 19.15 39.46 13.05
CA TYR A 35 17.92 39.45 12.26
C TYR A 35 18.00 38.47 11.09
N SER A 36 16.83 37.99 10.65
CA SER A 36 16.65 37.12 9.49
C SER A 36 15.51 37.64 8.60
N THR A 37 15.76 37.71 7.30
CA THR A 37 14.79 38.14 6.28
C THR A 37 14.62 37.05 5.25
N THR A 38 13.36 36.78 4.90
CA THR A 38 12.99 35.76 3.91
C THR A 38 12.31 36.43 2.73
N SER A 39 12.73 36.08 1.50
CA SER A 39 12.11 36.55 0.26
C SER A 39 11.85 35.37 -0.67
N TRP A 40 10.72 35.38 -1.38
CA TRP A 40 10.37 34.36 -2.37
C TRP A 40 9.79 34.99 -3.64
N VAL A 41 9.86 34.22 -4.73
CA VAL A 41 9.28 34.55 -6.02
C VAL A 41 8.43 33.37 -6.51
N THR A 42 7.27 33.67 -7.08
CA THR A 42 6.39 32.67 -7.71
C THR A 42 6.58 32.73 -9.23
N ALA A 43 6.76 31.58 -9.88
CA ALA A 43 6.90 31.47 -11.34
C ALA A 43 6.05 30.30 -11.88
N SER A 44 5.55 30.44 -13.10
CA SER A 44 4.83 29.37 -13.80
C SER A 44 5.78 28.29 -14.34
N SER A 45 5.23 27.15 -14.77
CA SER A 45 6.02 26.02 -15.28
C SER A 45 6.80 26.32 -16.57
N GLU A 46 6.32 27.27 -17.40
CA GLU A 46 7.05 27.70 -18.60
C GLU A 46 8.22 28.64 -18.26
N GLU A 47 8.04 29.48 -17.23
CA GLU A 47 9.01 30.46 -16.75
C GLU A 47 10.13 29.83 -15.93
N ALA A 48 9.85 28.70 -15.26
CA ALA A 48 10.79 27.88 -14.49
C ALA A 48 11.98 27.31 -15.31
N LYS A 49 11.96 27.44 -16.65
CA LYS A 49 13.08 27.08 -17.53
C LYS A 49 14.20 28.12 -17.53
N GLN A 50 13.97 29.31 -16.97
CA GLN A 50 14.92 30.41 -16.91
C GLN A 50 15.71 30.40 -15.59
N GLU A 51 16.81 31.15 -15.53
CA GLU A 51 17.61 31.34 -14.32
C GLU A 51 17.10 32.53 -13.51
N PHE A 52 17.00 32.36 -12.19
CA PHE A 52 16.56 33.42 -11.27
C PHE A 52 17.74 33.83 -10.39
N THR A 53 18.02 35.14 -10.29
CA THR A 53 19.11 35.63 -9.44
C THR A 53 18.55 36.46 -8.28
N CYS A 54 18.83 36.01 -7.05
CA CYS A 54 18.58 36.74 -5.82
C CYS A 54 19.81 37.60 -5.49
N ARG A 55 19.61 38.91 -5.28
CA ARG A 55 20.65 39.86 -4.89
C ARG A 55 20.36 40.39 -3.49
N VAL A 56 21.31 40.20 -2.59
CA VAL A 56 21.25 40.65 -1.20
C VAL A 56 22.30 41.73 -0.97
N VAL A 57 21.85 42.88 -0.47
CA VAL A 57 22.71 44.02 -0.14
C VAL A 57 22.51 44.41 1.32
N HIS A 58 23.58 44.35 2.09
CA HIS A 58 23.61 44.81 3.47
C HIS A 58 24.59 45.98 3.59
N ALA A 59 24.06 47.21 3.50
CA ALA A 59 24.85 48.44 3.49
C ALA A 59 25.77 48.61 4.71
N PRO A 60 25.35 48.30 5.96
CA PRO A 60 26.20 48.46 7.14
C PRO A 60 27.47 47.61 7.14
N SER A 61 27.44 46.40 6.55
CA SER A 61 28.62 45.52 6.46
C SER A 61 29.32 45.60 5.11
N GLY A 62 28.80 46.39 4.15
CA GLY A 62 29.30 46.43 2.77
C GLY A 62 29.16 45.11 2.03
N THR A 63 28.30 44.21 2.48
CA THR A 63 28.15 42.88 1.87
C THR A 63 27.21 42.94 0.68
N HIS A 64 27.67 42.42 -0.45
CA HIS A 64 26.90 42.22 -1.66
C HIS A 64 27.03 40.76 -2.07
N ASP A 65 25.91 40.04 -2.13
CA ASP A 65 25.91 38.64 -2.51
C ASP A 65 24.80 38.34 -3.53
N ASN A 66 25.12 37.46 -4.47
CA ASN A 66 24.26 37.12 -5.60
C ASN A 66 24.18 35.59 -5.69
N THR A 67 22.99 35.03 -5.62
CA THR A 67 22.79 33.58 -5.79
C THR A 67 21.83 33.31 -6.94
N THR A 68 22.27 32.50 -7.91
CA THR A 68 21.46 32.09 -9.06
C THR A 68 20.90 30.69 -8.85
N VAL A 69 19.60 30.52 -9.08
CA VAL A 69 18.90 29.24 -8.95
C VAL A 69 18.22 28.86 -10.27
N ARG A 70 18.29 27.58 -10.63
CA ARG A 70 17.48 26.97 -11.69
C ARG A 70 16.41 26.11 -11.05
N ALA A 71 15.16 26.24 -11.50
CA ALA A 71 14.12 25.34 -11.05
C ALA A 71 14.33 23.95 -11.66
N CYS A 72 14.32 22.90 -10.84
CA CYS A 72 14.37 21.53 -11.32
C CYS A 72 13.12 21.25 -12.17
N SER A 73 13.29 20.61 -13.34
CA SER A 73 12.16 20.04 -14.07
C SER A 73 11.55 18.93 -13.22
N ALA A 74 10.47 19.23 -12.50
CA ALA A 74 9.71 18.22 -11.79
C ALA A 74 9.19 17.20 -12.82
N SER A 75 9.53 15.92 -12.65
CA SER A 75 8.93 14.83 -13.43
C SER A 75 7.48 14.68 -12.99
N PHE A 76 6.54 15.03 -13.86
CA PHE A 76 5.11 14.90 -13.59
C PHE A 76 4.62 13.53 -14.04
N SER A 77 3.74 12.93 -13.26
CA SER A 77 3.03 11.71 -13.63
C SER A 77 1.58 12.03 -14.00
N THR A 78 1.11 11.42 -15.08
CA THR A 78 -0.26 11.56 -15.58
C THR A 78 -1.21 10.57 -14.88
N PRO A 79 -2.51 10.89 -14.74
CA PRO A 79 -3.46 9.99 -14.09
C PRO A 79 -3.71 8.73 -14.91
N THR A 80 -3.90 7.61 -14.22
CA THR A 80 -4.49 6.39 -14.77
C THR A 80 -5.96 6.33 -14.35
N VAL A 81 -6.86 6.14 -15.32
CA VAL A 81 -8.30 6.05 -15.09
C VAL A 81 -8.75 4.61 -15.25
N LYS A 82 -9.50 4.09 -14.27
CA LYS A 82 -10.12 2.75 -14.32
C LYS A 82 -11.57 2.82 -13.85
N LEU A 83 -12.48 2.24 -14.60
CA LEU A 83 -13.91 2.28 -14.34
C LEU A 83 -14.46 0.91 -13.91
N PHE A 84 -15.19 0.89 -12.80
CA PHE A 84 -15.80 -0.29 -12.20
C PHE A 84 -17.32 -0.11 -12.05
N HIS A 85 -18.05 -1.20 -11.87
CA HIS A 85 -19.50 -1.24 -11.68
C HIS A 85 -19.87 -2.22 -10.55
N SER A 86 -20.95 -1.94 -9.83
CA SER A 86 -21.32 -2.69 -8.62
C SER A 86 -21.95 -4.08 -8.86
N SER A 87 -22.72 -4.27 -9.94
CA SER A 87 -23.32 -5.59 -10.26
C SER A 87 -23.76 -5.73 -11.72
N CYS A 88 -23.77 -6.97 -12.23
CA CYS A 88 -24.35 -7.36 -13.51
C CYS A 88 -25.78 -7.94 -13.37
N GLU A 89 -26.24 -8.24 -12.15
CA GLU A 89 -27.55 -8.85 -11.86
C GLU A 89 -28.22 -8.12 -10.67
N PRO A 90 -29.55 -7.92 -10.65
CA PRO A 90 -30.20 -7.22 -9.54
C PRO A 90 -30.29 -8.16 -8.33
N PRO A 91 -30.11 -7.66 -7.10
CA PRO A 91 -30.44 -8.45 -5.91
C PRO A 91 -31.94 -8.79 -5.94
N GLU A 92 -32.30 -10.06 -5.79
CA GLU A 92 -33.70 -10.50 -5.74
C GLU A 92 -34.51 -9.57 -4.81
N GLY A 93 -35.48 -8.86 -5.38
CA GLY A 93 -36.45 -8.07 -4.63
C GLY A 93 -36.07 -6.62 -4.28
N THR A 94 -34.98 -6.03 -4.80
CA THR A 94 -34.69 -4.59 -4.56
C THR A 94 -34.36 -3.78 -5.82
N SER A 95 -34.92 -2.58 -5.91
CA SER A 95 -34.64 -1.55 -6.93
C SER A 95 -33.32 -0.81 -6.65
N SER A 96 -32.27 -1.52 -6.24
CA SER A 96 -31.00 -0.89 -5.86
C SER A 96 -30.32 -0.27 -7.08
N PRO A 97 -29.79 0.97 -6.99
CA PRO A 97 -29.11 1.61 -8.12
C PRO A 97 -27.78 0.91 -8.45
N VAL A 98 -27.39 0.91 -9.72
CA VAL A 98 -26.06 0.46 -10.15
C VAL A 98 -25.08 1.59 -9.88
N GLN A 99 -24.02 1.30 -9.13
CA GLN A 99 -22.98 2.27 -8.80
C GLN A 99 -21.80 2.07 -9.73
N LEU A 100 -21.42 3.12 -10.44
CA LEU A 100 -20.23 3.19 -11.27
C LEU A 100 -19.13 3.91 -10.49
N LEU A 101 -17.97 3.28 -10.38
CA LEU A 101 -16.83 3.76 -9.62
C LEU A 101 -15.64 4.00 -10.54
N CYS A 102 -15.29 5.25 -10.75
CA CYS A 102 -14.11 5.68 -11.50
C CYS A 102 -12.94 5.90 -10.53
N LEU A 103 -11.93 5.03 -10.57
CA LEU A 103 -10.68 5.18 -9.82
C LEU A 103 -9.66 5.94 -10.67
N ILE A 104 -9.09 6.98 -10.08
CA ILE A 104 -8.10 7.86 -10.71
C ILE A 104 -6.86 7.83 -9.84
N SER A 105 -5.72 7.38 -10.36
CA SER A 105 -4.53 7.19 -9.54
C SER A 105 -3.22 7.50 -10.25
N GLY A 106 -2.18 7.75 -9.47
CA GLY A 106 -0.81 7.88 -9.95
C GLY A 106 -0.48 9.23 -10.59
N TYR A 107 -1.26 10.27 -10.32
CA TYR A 107 -1.01 11.63 -10.84
C TYR A 107 -0.30 12.51 -9.83
N THR A 108 0.47 13.49 -10.30
CA THR A 108 1.00 14.54 -9.43
C THR A 108 -0.12 15.51 -9.03
N PRO A 109 -0.30 15.88 -7.74
CA PRO A 109 -1.38 16.76 -7.28
C PRO A 109 -1.46 18.06 -8.09
N SER A 110 -2.60 18.33 -8.73
CA SER A 110 -2.86 19.50 -9.57
C SER A 110 -4.35 19.60 -9.90
N ASP A 111 -4.79 20.75 -10.41
CA ASP A 111 -6.18 20.93 -10.87
C ASP A 111 -6.59 19.86 -11.89
N MET A 112 -7.72 19.20 -11.58
CA MET A 112 -8.27 18.10 -12.36
C MET A 112 -9.79 18.21 -12.40
N LYS A 113 -10.38 17.98 -13.57
CA LYS A 113 -11.85 17.98 -13.77
C LYS A 113 -12.32 16.58 -14.16
N VAL A 114 -13.24 16.02 -13.38
CA VAL A 114 -13.91 14.75 -13.71
C VAL A 114 -15.28 15.04 -14.33
N THR A 115 -15.61 14.39 -15.44
CA THR A 115 -16.88 14.52 -16.15
C THR A 115 -17.39 13.16 -16.57
N TRP A 116 -18.67 12.87 -16.35
CA TRP A 116 -19.30 11.64 -16.81
C TRP A 116 -20.02 11.86 -18.12
N LEU A 117 -19.82 10.92 -19.06
CA LEU A 117 -20.49 10.89 -20.35
C LEU A 117 -21.44 9.69 -20.42
N VAL A 118 -22.66 9.91 -20.91
CA VAL A 118 -23.63 8.86 -21.24
C VAL A 118 -23.82 8.88 -22.75
N GLN A 119 -23.53 7.76 -23.42
CA GLN A 119 -23.55 7.67 -24.89
C GLN A 119 -22.67 8.75 -25.57
N GLY A 120 -21.54 9.09 -24.93
CA GLY A 120 -20.60 10.11 -25.42
C GLY A 120 -21.01 11.57 -25.19
N GLN A 121 -22.20 11.83 -24.62
CA GLN A 121 -22.66 13.18 -24.26
C GLN A 121 -22.51 13.44 -22.76
N GLU A 122 -22.22 14.68 -22.36
CA GLU A 122 -22.15 15.04 -20.94
C GLU A 122 -23.49 14.77 -20.26
N ALA A 123 -23.44 14.14 -19.08
CA ALA A 123 -24.65 13.71 -18.40
C ALA A 123 -25.39 14.90 -17.77
N GLU A 124 -26.42 15.42 -18.45
CA GLU A 124 -27.12 16.66 -18.08
C GLU A 124 -27.89 16.59 -16.75
N ASN A 125 -28.29 15.39 -16.30
CA ASN A 125 -29.11 15.18 -15.09
C ASN A 125 -28.50 14.20 -14.08
N ALA A 126 -27.22 13.85 -14.26
CA ALA A 126 -26.54 12.90 -13.38
C ALA A 126 -25.79 13.65 -12.26
N ILE A 127 -26.01 13.23 -11.02
CA ILE A 127 -25.23 13.72 -9.87
C ILE A 127 -24.16 12.69 -9.58
N TRP A 128 -22.90 13.04 -9.84
CA TRP A 128 -21.75 12.26 -9.43
C TRP A 128 -21.01 12.96 -8.30
N TYR A 129 -20.41 12.14 -7.44
CA TYR A 129 -19.54 12.61 -6.37
C TYR A 129 -18.08 12.39 -6.78
N THR A 130 -17.19 13.31 -6.43
CA THR A 130 -15.74 13.08 -6.53
C THR A 130 -15.15 13.25 -5.14
N ALA A 131 -14.46 12.22 -4.66
CA ALA A 131 -13.85 12.23 -3.34
C ALA A 131 -12.68 13.22 -3.29
N PRO A 132 -12.32 13.71 -2.09
CA PRO A 132 -11.07 14.45 -1.90
C PRO A 132 -9.86 13.58 -2.28
N ASP A 133 -8.81 14.23 -2.76
CA ASP A 133 -7.56 13.57 -3.10
C ASP A 133 -6.92 12.91 -1.87
N LYS A 134 -6.48 11.66 -2.05
CA LYS A 134 -5.62 10.93 -1.11
C LYS A 134 -4.19 10.99 -1.63
N ILE A 135 -3.32 11.64 -0.86
CA ILE A 135 -1.91 11.84 -1.20
C ILE A 135 -1.07 10.74 -0.53
N GLU A 136 -0.33 9.99 -1.34
CA GLU A 136 0.62 8.97 -0.90
C GLU A 136 2.00 9.25 -1.52
N GLY A 137 2.89 9.88 -0.76
CA GLY A 137 4.18 10.34 -1.27
C GLY A 137 4.03 11.56 -2.19
N GLU A 138 4.58 11.50 -3.41
CA GLU A 138 4.47 12.56 -4.42
C GLU A 138 3.24 12.43 -5.33
N LEU A 139 2.47 11.33 -5.17
CA LEU A 139 1.34 10.99 -6.03
C LEU A 139 0.02 11.11 -5.29
N ALA A 140 -1.01 11.52 -6.02
CA ALA A 140 -2.40 11.56 -5.58
C ALA A 140 -3.23 10.46 -6.24
N SER A 141 -4.32 10.14 -5.55
CA SER A 141 -5.39 9.28 -6.04
C SER A 141 -6.73 9.81 -5.57
N THR A 142 -7.76 9.63 -6.38
CA THR A 142 -9.14 9.96 -6.02
C THR A 142 -10.10 8.97 -6.68
N ARG A 143 -11.37 9.09 -6.34
CA ARG A 143 -12.45 8.33 -6.95
C ARG A 143 -13.64 9.21 -7.26
N SER A 144 -14.31 8.94 -8.37
CA SER A 144 -15.62 9.50 -8.68
C SER A 144 -16.67 8.40 -8.76
N GLU A 145 -17.85 8.68 -8.21
CA GLU A 145 -18.96 7.74 -8.08
C GLU A 145 -20.19 8.31 -8.78
N LEU A 146 -20.80 7.50 -9.65
CA LEU A 146 -22.04 7.82 -10.35
C LEU A 146 -23.07 6.71 -10.09
N ASN A 147 -24.25 7.08 -9.58
CA ASN A 147 -25.37 6.16 -9.40
C ASN A 147 -26.31 6.25 -10.60
N ILE A 148 -26.66 5.12 -11.20
CA ILE A 148 -27.62 5.01 -12.30
C ILE A 148 -28.72 4.02 -11.93
N THR A 149 -29.89 4.14 -12.57
CA THR A 149 -30.97 3.19 -12.34
C THR A 149 -30.69 1.85 -13.01
N TRP A 150 -31.28 0.78 -12.48
CA TRP A 150 -31.23 -0.54 -13.12
C TRP A 150 -31.77 -0.51 -14.55
N LEU A 151 -32.86 0.23 -14.80
CA LEU A 151 -33.47 0.41 -16.12
C LEU A 151 -32.50 1.06 -17.13
N GLU A 152 -31.72 2.03 -16.69
CA GLU A 152 -30.70 2.66 -17.54
C GLU A 152 -29.53 1.72 -17.81
N TRP A 153 -29.09 0.96 -16.81
CA TRP A 153 -28.02 -0.03 -16.98
C TRP A 153 -28.40 -1.14 -17.97
N VAL A 154 -29.62 -1.67 -17.90
CA VAL A 154 -30.09 -2.72 -18.82
C VAL A 154 -30.38 -2.21 -20.23
N SER A 155 -30.42 -0.89 -20.45
CA SER A 155 -30.64 -0.27 -21.77
C SER A 155 -29.38 -0.24 -22.66
N GLU A 156 -28.34 -1.00 -22.31
CA GLU A 156 -27.07 -1.14 -23.04
C GLU A 156 -26.36 0.20 -23.32
N LYS A 157 -26.60 1.19 -22.47
CA LYS A 157 -25.89 2.47 -22.56
C LYS A 157 -24.43 2.31 -22.19
N THR A 158 -23.58 3.06 -22.90
CA THR A 158 -22.16 3.19 -22.56
C THR A 158 -21.96 4.40 -21.67
N TYR A 159 -21.27 4.19 -20.55
CA TYR A 159 -20.94 5.19 -19.54
C TYR A 159 -19.43 5.39 -19.54
N THR A 160 -18.98 6.64 -19.62
CA THR A 160 -17.55 6.96 -19.68
C THR A 160 -17.20 7.93 -18.58
N CYS A 161 -16.15 7.63 -17.82
CA CYS A 161 -15.53 8.58 -16.90
C CYS A 161 -14.39 9.29 -17.64
N ARG A 162 -14.54 10.60 -17.87
CA ARG A 162 -13.54 11.44 -18.54
C ARG A 162 -12.87 12.36 -17.52
N VAL A 163 -11.55 12.32 -17.48
CA VAL A 163 -10.70 13.08 -16.57
C VAL A 163 -9.85 14.03 -17.39
N THR A 164 -10.09 15.34 -17.22
CA THR A 164 -9.25 16.39 -17.80
C THR A 164 -8.21 16.80 -16.78
N TYR A 165 -6.95 16.47 -17.05
CA TYR A 165 -5.80 16.79 -16.22
C TYR A 165 -4.80 17.60 -17.05
N ARG A 166 -4.55 18.85 -16.64
CA ARG A 166 -3.62 19.78 -17.31
C ARG A 166 -3.81 19.89 -18.83
N GLY A 167 -5.07 19.91 -19.28
CA GLY A 167 -5.43 20.04 -20.70
C GLY A 167 -5.41 18.73 -21.50
N GLN A 168 -5.02 17.60 -20.89
CA GLN A 168 -5.12 16.27 -21.49
C GLN A 168 -6.34 15.52 -20.94
N ASN A 169 -6.97 14.70 -21.79
CA ASN A 169 -8.12 13.89 -21.41
C ASN A 169 -7.70 12.42 -21.28
N PHE A 170 -8.10 11.81 -20.16
CA PHE A 170 -7.95 10.39 -19.87
C PHE A 170 -9.33 9.83 -19.60
N GLU A 171 -9.68 8.70 -20.21
CA GLU A 171 -11.01 8.15 -20.06
C GLU A 171 -11.02 6.63 -20.02
N ASP A 172 -12.06 6.10 -19.37
CA ASP A 172 -12.39 4.69 -19.37
C ASP A 172 -13.92 4.55 -19.45
N SER A 173 -14.38 3.49 -20.10
CA SER A 173 -15.79 3.29 -20.46
C SER A 173 -16.28 1.92 -20.02
N THR A 174 -17.54 1.86 -19.61
CA THR A 174 -18.22 0.62 -19.23
C THR A 174 -19.62 0.57 -19.82
N ARG A 175 -20.16 -0.63 -19.95
CA ARG A 175 -21.50 -0.92 -20.42
C ARG A 175 -22.05 -2.13 -19.66
N ARG A 176 -23.33 -2.42 -19.86
CA ARG A 176 -23.95 -3.66 -19.34
C ARG A 176 -23.06 -4.86 -19.65
N CYS A 177 -22.81 -5.70 -18.64
CA CYS A 177 -22.19 -7.00 -18.83
C CYS A 177 -23.04 -7.77 -19.85
N THR A 178 -22.43 -8.21 -20.94
CA THR A 178 -23.06 -9.24 -21.78
C THR A 178 -23.10 -10.52 -20.96
N ASP A 179 -24.12 -11.36 -21.16
CA ASP A 179 -24.19 -12.71 -20.56
C ASP A 179 -22.98 -13.59 -20.94
N SER A 180 -22.09 -13.06 -21.78
CA SER A 180 -20.92 -13.66 -22.40
C SER A 180 -19.63 -12.82 -22.30
N ASP A 181 -19.48 -11.89 -21.37
CA ASP A 181 -18.14 -11.29 -21.14
C ASP A 181 -17.37 -12.09 -20.07
N PRO A 182 -16.56 -13.09 -20.43
CA PRO A 182 -15.80 -13.86 -19.46
C PRO A 182 -14.76 -12.94 -18.82
N ARG A 183 -14.97 -12.61 -17.54
CA ARG A 183 -13.85 -12.28 -16.65
C ARG A 183 -12.88 -13.45 -16.75
N GLY A 184 -11.67 -13.20 -17.27
CA GLY A 184 -10.72 -14.28 -17.54
C GLY A 184 -10.45 -15.09 -16.27
N VAL A 185 -10.82 -16.37 -16.28
CA VAL A 185 -10.56 -17.30 -15.18
C VAL A 185 -9.08 -17.22 -14.81
N THR A 186 -8.80 -16.94 -13.53
CA THR A 186 -7.43 -16.76 -13.04
C THR A 186 -7.15 -17.72 -11.90
N ALA A 187 -5.92 -18.22 -11.83
CA ALA A 187 -5.44 -19.08 -10.76
C ALA A 187 -4.21 -18.48 -10.08
N TYR A 188 -4.20 -18.57 -8.76
CA TYR A 188 -3.16 -18.08 -7.85
C TYR A 188 -2.62 -19.25 -7.03
N LEU A 189 -1.31 -19.23 -6.76
CA LEU A 189 -0.66 -20.17 -5.85
C LEU A 189 -0.13 -19.44 -4.62
N SER A 190 -0.38 -20.00 -3.43
CA SER A 190 0.20 -19.50 -2.19
C SER A 190 1.21 -20.50 -1.62
N PRO A 191 2.39 -20.04 -1.14
CA PRO A 191 3.37 -20.89 -0.48
C PRO A 191 2.87 -21.35 0.89
N PRO A 192 3.54 -22.33 1.52
CA PRO A 192 3.29 -22.66 2.93
C PRO A 192 3.70 -21.48 3.80
N SER A 193 2.91 -21.18 4.82
CA SER A 193 3.31 -20.17 5.79
C SER A 193 4.54 -20.65 6.58
N PRO A 194 5.49 -19.76 6.95
CA PRO A 194 6.60 -20.11 7.83
C PRO A 194 6.16 -20.79 9.13
N LEU A 195 5.02 -20.36 9.70
CA LEU A 195 4.42 -20.99 10.87
C LEU A 195 4.05 -22.46 10.64
N GLU A 196 3.32 -22.76 9.56
CA GLU A 196 2.94 -24.15 9.23
C GLU A 196 4.16 -25.00 8.88
N LEU A 197 5.15 -24.40 8.23
CA LEU A 197 6.36 -25.08 7.77
C LEU A 197 7.32 -25.43 8.91
N TYR A 198 7.63 -24.46 9.79
CA TYR A 198 8.67 -24.62 10.79
C TYR A 198 8.14 -24.92 12.18
N VAL A 199 6.92 -24.50 12.54
CA VAL A 199 6.39 -24.70 13.91
C VAL A 199 5.36 -25.81 13.95
N GLN A 200 4.32 -25.74 13.12
CA GLN A 200 3.21 -26.72 13.16
C GLN A 200 3.54 -28.03 12.42
N LYS A 201 4.59 -28.02 11.58
CA LYS A 201 5.01 -29.15 10.73
C LYS A 201 3.86 -29.71 9.88
N SER A 202 2.99 -28.82 9.38
CA SER A 202 1.77 -29.11 8.63
C SER A 202 1.71 -28.33 7.32
N ALA A 203 2.89 -28.13 6.70
CA ALA A 203 3.06 -27.32 5.51
C ALA A 203 2.11 -27.75 4.37
N LYS A 204 1.50 -26.76 3.74
CA LYS A 204 0.60 -26.96 2.60
C LYS A 204 0.73 -25.80 1.63
N ILE A 205 0.50 -26.08 0.34
CA ILE A 205 0.35 -25.06 -0.70
C ILE A 205 -1.09 -25.06 -1.20
N THR A 206 -1.55 -23.90 -1.65
CA THR A 206 -2.94 -23.72 -2.09
C THR A 206 -3.00 -23.17 -3.50
N CYS A 207 -3.85 -23.76 -4.33
CA CYS A 207 -4.22 -23.27 -5.65
C CYS A 207 -5.65 -22.73 -5.60
N LEU A 208 -5.78 -21.42 -5.79
CA LEU A 208 -7.04 -20.70 -5.79
C LEU A 208 -7.40 -20.28 -7.22
N VAL A 209 -8.50 -20.81 -7.74
CA VAL A 209 -9.10 -20.43 -9.02
C VAL A 209 -10.29 -19.51 -8.77
N VAL A 210 -10.36 -18.41 -9.50
CA VAL A 210 -11.41 -17.39 -9.38
C VAL A 210 -12.05 -17.11 -10.73
N ASP A 211 -13.25 -16.51 -10.69
CA ASP A 211 -14.02 -16.07 -11.84
C ASP A 211 -14.46 -17.21 -12.78
N LEU A 212 -14.66 -18.43 -12.27
CA LEU A 212 -15.23 -19.54 -13.04
C LEU A 212 -16.72 -19.29 -13.31
N ALA A 213 -17.16 -19.47 -14.56
CA ALA A 213 -18.59 -19.35 -14.92
C ALA A 213 -19.43 -20.52 -14.38
N SER A 214 -18.84 -21.70 -14.30
CA SER A 214 -19.49 -22.95 -13.89
C SER A 214 -18.49 -23.83 -13.14
N LYS A 215 -19.00 -24.78 -12.34
CA LYS A 215 -18.17 -25.82 -11.69
C LYS A 215 -18.08 -27.10 -12.53
N GLU A 216 -18.97 -27.24 -13.51
CA GLU A 216 -19.13 -28.45 -14.31
C GLU A 216 -17.96 -28.61 -15.30
N GLY A 217 -17.26 -29.74 -15.22
CA GLY A 217 -16.07 -29.98 -16.06
C GLY A 217 -14.78 -29.34 -15.53
N LEU A 218 -14.82 -28.69 -14.37
CA LEU A 218 -13.60 -28.26 -13.67
C LEU A 218 -12.78 -29.49 -13.24
N SER A 219 -11.50 -29.50 -13.61
CA SER A 219 -10.52 -30.43 -13.07
C SER A 219 -9.28 -29.66 -12.61
N LEU A 220 -8.85 -29.96 -11.38
CA LEU A 220 -7.70 -29.33 -10.74
C LEU A 220 -6.75 -30.45 -10.31
N THR A 221 -5.57 -30.48 -10.92
CA THR A 221 -4.57 -31.52 -10.72
C THR A 221 -3.25 -30.93 -10.26
N TRP A 222 -2.53 -31.71 -9.45
CA TRP A 222 -1.22 -31.33 -8.94
C TRP A 222 -0.15 -32.25 -9.52
N SER A 223 1.03 -31.69 -9.75
CA SER A 223 2.24 -32.47 -10.03
C SER A 223 3.47 -31.78 -9.44
N ARG A 224 4.62 -32.46 -9.46
CA ARG A 224 5.90 -31.93 -9.01
C ARG A 224 7.04 -32.40 -9.89
N ASP A 225 8.13 -31.63 -9.95
CA ASP A 225 9.24 -31.88 -10.87
C ASP A 225 9.89 -33.26 -10.66
N SER A 226 10.03 -33.70 -9.40
CA SER A 226 10.56 -35.03 -9.07
C SER A 226 9.66 -36.21 -9.49
N ARG A 227 8.44 -35.96 -9.98
CA ARG A 227 7.43 -36.97 -10.38
C ARG A 227 7.00 -37.95 -9.29
N LYS A 228 7.43 -37.75 -8.05
CA LYS A 228 6.91 -38.51 -6.91
C LYS A 228 5.40 -38.21 -6.73
N PRO A 229 4.59 -39.16 -6.25
CA PRO A 229 3.14 -38.99 -6.14
C PRO A 229 2.76 -37.82 -5.22
N VAL A 230 1.63 -37.17 -5.52
CA VAL A 230 1.05 -36.09 -4.71
C VAL A 230 -0.37 -36.48 -4.32
N THR A 231 -0.80 -36.07 -3.13
CA THR A 231 -2.12 -36.40 -2.58
C THR A 231 -2.82 -35.12 -2.14
N PRO A 232 -3.44 -34.38 -3.07
CA PRO A 232 -4.18 -33.18 -2.73
C PRO A 232 -5.51 -33.52 -2.03
N GLY A 233 -6.00 -32.60 -1.20
CA GLY A 233 -7.37 -32.66 -0.70
C GLY A 233 -8.38 -32.39 -1.81
N SER A 234 -9.63 -32.82 -1.61
CA SER A 234 -10.73 -32.49 -2.52
C SER A 234 -10.86 -30.96 -2.67
N PRO A 235 -11.02 -30.45 -3.90
CA PRO A 235 -11.19 -29.02 -4.12
C PRO A 235 -12.49 -28.53 -3.47
N ASP A 236 -12.40 -27.45 -2.71
CA ASP A 236 -13.54 -26.74 -2.13
C ASP A 236 -14.03 -25.71 -3.17
N VAL A 237 -15.25 -25.91 -3.67
CA VAL A 237 -15.85 -25.08 -4.72
C VAL A 237 -17.02 -24.31 -4.15
N ARG A 238 -16.97 -22.97 -4.27
CA ARG A 238 -17.96 -22.05 -3.68
C ARG A 238 -18.49 -21.10 -4.72
N LYS A 239 -19.80 -20.89 -4.75
CA LYS A 239 -20.44 -19.83 -5.53
C LYS A 239 -20.25 -18.50 -4.81
N GLN A 240 -19.84 -17.47 -5.54
CA GLN A 240 -19.60 -16.12 -5.06
C GLN A 240 -20.83 -15.23 -5.28
N TYR A 241 -20.90 -14.13 -4.55
CA TYR A 241 -21.99 -13.16 -4.68
C TYR A 241 -22.09 -12.52 -6.07
N ASN A 242 -20.98 -12.47 -6.81
CA ASN A 242 -20.93 -11.98 -8.19
C ASN A 242 -21.42 -13.04 -9.23
N GLY A 243 -21.95 -14.18 -8.78
CA GLY A 243 -22.44 -15.26 -9.64
C GLY A 243 -21.38 -16.27 -10.07
N THR A 244 -20.09 -15.94 -9.99
CA THR A 244 -18.98 -16.83 -10.37
C THR A 244 -18.72 -17.92 -9.32
N PHE A 245 -17.89 -18.90 -9.67
CA PHE A 245 -17.38 -19.91 -8.76
C PHE A 245 -15.90 -19.69 -8.45
N THR A 246 -15.52 -19.97 -7.21
CA THR A 246 -14.13 -20.09 -6.79
C THR A 246 -13.85 -21.55 -6.44
N ALA A 247 -12.71 -22.06 -6.87
CA ALA A 247 -12.25 -23.40 -6.50
C ALA A 247 -10.91 -23.32 -5.78
N MET A 248 -10.83 -23.92 -4.61
CA MET A 248 -9.63 -23.94 -3.77
C MET A 248 -9.18 -25.38 -3.56
N SER A 249 -7.99 -25.72 -4.04
CA SER A 249 -7.35 -27.02 -3.76
C SER A 249 -6.10 -26.82 -2.92
N THR A 250 -5.94 -27.67 -1.91
CA THR A 250 -4.81 -27.64 -0.98
C THR A 250 -4.00 -28.92 -1.12
N LEU A 251 -2.68 -28.78 -1.26
CA LEU A 251 -1.74 -29.90 -1.30
C LEU A 251 -0.83 -29.85 -0.06
N PRO A 252 -0.90 -30.85 0.83
CA PRO A 252 0.11 -31.03 1.87
C PRO A 252 1.48 -31.27 1.24
N VAL A 253 2.52 -30.62 1.78
CA VAL A 253 3.90 -30.72 1.28
C VAL A 253 4.86 -31.06 2.40
N GLU A 254 5.86 -31.88 2.08
CA GLU A 254 6.94 -32.17 3.01
C GLU A 254 7.88 -30.97 3.16
N ALA A 255 8.16 -30.57 4.41
CA ALA A 255 9.02 -29.42 4.67
C ALA A 255 10.41 -29.58 4.05
N SER A 256 10.94 -30.81 4.03
CA SER A 256 12.25 -31.10 3.46
C SER A 256 12.30 -30.97 1.93
N ASP A 257 11.24 -31.34 1.22
CA ASP A 257 11.15 -31.20 -0.24
C ASP A 257 11.01 -29.71 -0.61
N TRP A 258 10.14 -28.97 0.10
CA TRP A 258 9.97 -27.53 -0.11
C TRP A 258 11.28 -26.73 0.15
N VAL A 259 11.96 -27.01 1.27
CA VAL A 259 13.20 -26.30 1.64
C VAL A 259 14.34 -26.56 0.64
N LYS A 260 14.37 -27.75 0.01
CA LYS A 260 15.31 -28.09 -1.07
C LYS A 260 14.99 -27.43 -2.41
N GLY A 261 13.84 -26.75 -2.53
CA GLY A 261 13.45 -26.04 -3.74
C GLY A 261 12.69 -26.90 -4.76
N GLU A 262 12.02 -27.97 -4.32
CA GLU A 262 11.08 -28.73 -5.18
C GLU A 262 10.03 -27.79 -5.78
N THR A 263 9.75 -27.95 -7.08
CA THR A 263 8.69 -27.20 -7.77
C THR A 263 7.40 -28.02 -7.81
N TYR A 264 6.30 -27.34 -7.52
CA TYR A 264 4.95 -27.89 -7.60
C TYR A 264 4.18 -27.17 -8.69
N GLU A 265 3.39 -27.91 -9.47
CA GLU A 265 2.54 -27.42 -10.53
C GLU A 265 1.06 -27.68 -10.18
N CYS A 266 0.23 -26.64 -10.26
CA CYS A 266 -1.22 -26.75 -10.29
C CYS A 266 -1.70 -26.53 -11.72
N ARG A 267 -2.42 -27.52 -12.26
CA ARG A 267 -3.04 -27.48 -13.58
C ARG A 267 -4.55 -27.45 -13.44
N VAL A 268 -5.17 -26.44 -14.05
CA VAL A 268 -6.61 -26.19 -14.04
C VAL A 268 -7.13 -26.37 -15.46
N THR A 269 -8.10 -27.26 -15.64
CA THR A 269 -8.76 -27.51 -16.93
C THR A 269 -10.25 -27.27 -16.78
N HIS A 270 -10.87 -26.63 -17.77
CA HIS A 270 -12.31 -26.33 -17.79
C HIS A 270 -12.77 -26.19 -19.24
N PRO A 271 -14.01 -26.56 -19.61
CA PRO A 271 -14.52 -26.41 -20.98
C PRO A 271 -14.44 -24.98 -21.53
N ASP A 272 -14.67 -23.99 -20.67
CA ASP A 272 -14.63 -22.56 -21.04
C ASP A 272 -13.20 -21.99 -21.14
N LEU A 273 -12.18 -22.77 -20.76
CA LEU A 273 -10.79 -22.37 -20.89
C LEU A 273 -10.25 -22.79 -22.27
N PRO A 274 -9.76 -21.86 -23.10
CA PRO A 274 -9.18 -22.21 -24.40
C PRO A 274 -7.91 -23.06 -24.28
N ARG A 275 -7.23 -22.98 -23.12
CA ARG A 275 -6.06 -23.79 -22.75
C ARG A 275 -6.05 -24.00 -21.24
N ASP A 276 -5.48 -25.12 -20.81
CA ASP A 276 -5.18 -25.38 -19.40
C ASP A 276 -4.43 -24.20 -18.77
N LEU A 277 -4.89 -23.77 -17.61
CA LEU A 277 -4.17 -22.80 -16.81
C LEU A 277 -3.19 -23.55 -15.90
N VAL A 278 -1.91 -23.28 -16.12
CA VAL A 278 -0.82 -23.93 -15.39
C VAL A 278 -0.09 -22.89 -14.56
N ARG A 279 0.02 -23.14 -13.25
CA ARG A 279 0.78 -22.31 -12.31
C ARG A 279 1.81 -23.18 -11.61
N THR A 280 3.00 -22.64 -11.40
CA THR A 280 4.06 -23.31 -10.67
C THR A 280 4.45 -22.49 -9.45
N ILE A 281 4.85 -23.20 -8.39
CA ILE A 281 5.34 -22.59 -7.16
C ILE A 281 6.49 -23.42 -6.60
N ARG A 282 7.50 -22.72 -6.06
CA ARG A 282 8.66 -23.27 -5.37
C ARG A 282 9.13 -22.26 -4.34
N LYS A 283 10.03 -22.68 -3.46
CA LYS A 283 10.69 -21.77 -2.53
C LYS A 283 11.36 -20.62 -3.31
N ALA A 284 11.15 -19.38 -2.86
CA ALA A 284 11.71 -18.20 -3.49
C ALA A 284 13.25 -18.23 -3.50
N ASP A 285 13.87 -17.90 -4.63
CA ASP A 285 15.34 -17.77 -4.71
C ASP A 285 15.84 -16.47 -4.06
N GLY A 286 17.16 -16.28 -4.06
CA GLY A 286 17.78 -15.00 -3.72
C GLY A 286 18.31 -14.89 -2.30
N GLN A 287 18.75 -13.68 -1.95
CA GLN A 287 19.48 -13.42 -0.72
C GLN A 287 18.62 -13.69 0.52
N ARG A 288 19.24 -14.31 1.52
CA ARG A 288 18.65 -14.57 2.82
C ARG A 288 19.15 -13.55 3.82
N ILE A 289 18.22 -12.78 4.39
CA ILE A 289 18.54 -11.73 5.35
C ILE A 289 17.69 -11.97 6.60
N ARG A 290 18.34 -11.95 7.75
CA ARG A 290 17.70 -12.21 9.04
C ARG A 290 16.89 -11.00 9.50
N PRO A 291 15.63 -11.20 9.96
CA PRO A 291 14.82 -10.10 10.47
C PRO A 291 15.41 -9.47 11.73
N GLU A 292 15.30 -8.15 11.78
CA GLU A 292 15.39 -7.35 12.99
C GLU A 292 13.98 -7.15 13.53
N VAL A 293 13.77 -7.42 14.83
CA VAL A 293 12.45 -7.39 15.46
C VAL A 293 12.45 -6.42 16.62
N TYR A 294 11.56 -5.43 16.55
CA TYR A 294 11.35 -4.40 17.56
C TYR A 294 9.90 -4.44 18.03
N VAL A 295 9.68 -4.34 19.34
CA VAL A 295 8.35 -4.27 19.93
C VAL A 295 8.25 -2.99 20.73
N PHE A 296 7.23 -2.19 20.42
CA PHE A 296 7.00 -0.89 21.00
C PHE A 296 5.80 -0.94 21.95
N PRO A 297 5.93 -0.41 23.18
CA PRO A 297 4.81 -0.22 24.08
C PRO A 297 3.85 0.85 23.54
N PRO A 298 2.64 1.00 24.11
CA PRO A 298 1.72 2.05 23.73
C PRO A 298 2.34 3.43 24.03
N PRO A 299 2.07 4.47 23.24
CA PRO A 299 2.53 5.83 23.53
C PRO A 299 2.10 6.28 24.94
N GLU A 300 2.95 7.04 25.64
CA GLU A 300 2.66 7.46 27.03
C GLU A 300 1.33 8.23 27.15
N GLU A 301 1.03 9.09 26.17
CA GLU A 301 -0.24 9.86 26.10
C GLU A 301 -1.49 8.95 26.05
N ASP A 302 -1.41 7.83 25.32
CA ASP A 302 -2.49 6.86 25.20
C ASP A 302 -2.67 6.05 26.50
N GLN A 303 -1.58 5.81 27.23
CA GLN A 303 -1.61 5.07 28.50
C GLN A 303 -2.37 5.81 29.60
N GLU A 304 -2.54 7.13 29.48
CA GLU A 304 -3.31 7.95 30.44
C GLU A 304 -4.77 8.12 30.02
N THR A 305 -5.05 8.21 28.71
CA THR A 305 -6.36 8.64 28.20
C THR A 305 -7.24 7.55 27.58
N ARG A 306 -6.67 6.48 27.00
CA ARG A 306 -7.40 5.42 26.27
C ARG A 306 -7.65 4.11 27.05
N SER A 307 -8.89 3.63 27.02
CA SER A 307 -9.28 2.31 27.58
C SER A 307 -8.70 1.12 26.81
N THR A 308 -8.36 1.31 25.53
CA THR A 308 -7.69 0.32 24.67
C THR A 308 -6.33 0.86 24.26
N LEU A 309 -5.29 0.04 24.39
CA LEU A 309 -3.92 0.40 24.10
C LEU A 309 -3.43 -0.38 22.88
N THR A 310 -2.52 0.23 22.10
CA THR A 310 -1.96 -0.39 20.89
C THR A 310 -0.50 -0.76 21.12
N LEU A 311 -0.17 -2.04 20.92
CA LEU A 311 1.19 -2.56 20.85
C LEU A 311 1.60 -2.73 19.39
N THR A 312 2.85 -2.40 19.07
CA THR A 312 3.36 -2.47 17.69
C THR A 312 4.62 -3.32 17.63
N CYS A 313 4.66 -4.27 16.70
CA CYS A 313 5.85 -5.05 16.39
C CYS A 313 6.32 -4.71 14.97
N LEU A 314 7.52 -4.13 14.86
CA LEU A 314 8.20 -3.88 13.59
C LEU A 314 9.18 -5.02 13.32
N ILE A 315 8.99 -5.70 12.19
CA ILE A 315 9.93 -6.68 11.65
C ILE A 315 10.50 -6.10 10.37
N GLN A 316 11.81 -5.89 10.30
CA GLN A 316 12.44 -5.26 9.14
C GLN A 316 13.72 -5.95 8.72
N ASN A 317 14.23 -5.56 7.55
CA ASN A 317 15.50 -5.99 6.99
C ASN A 317 15.58 -7.52 6.79
N PHE A 318 14.47 -8.16 6.41
CA PHE A 318 14.43 -9.61 6.20
C PHE A 318 14.25 -9.97 4.72
N SER A 319 14.68 -11.17 4.34
CA SER A 319 14.43 -11.76 3.02
C SER A 319 14.53 -13.28 3.12
N PRO A 320 13.61 -14.05 2.51
CA PRO A 320 12.55 -13.63 1.58
C PRO A 320 11.35 -12.96 2.27
N ALA A 321 10.32 -12.58 1.49
CA ALA A 321 9.13 -11.91 2.01
C ALA A 321 8.26 -12.77 2.95
N ASP A 322 8.41 -14.11 2.90
CA ASP A 322 7.61 -15.04 3.68
C ASP A 322 7.96 -14.96 5.18
N VAL A 323 7.08 -14.34 5.96
CA VAL A 323 7.18 -14.20 7.42
C VAL A 323 5.84 -14.53 8.08
N SER A 324 5.87 -15.19 9.24
CA SER A 324 4.68 -15.34 10.09
C SER A 324 4.88 -14.60 11.39
N VAL A 325 3.83 -13.90 11.85
CA VAL A 325 3.83 -13.16 13.10
C VAL A 325 2.66 -13.64 13.94
N GLN A 326 2.92 -13.94 15.21
CA GLN A 326 1.92 -14.29 16.20
C GLN A 326 2.13 -13.45 17.44
N TRP A 327 1.03 -13.09 18.11
CA TRP A 327 1.10 -12.50 19.44
C TRP A 327 0.77 -13.52 20.51
N LEU A 328 1.50 -13.47 21.61
CA LEU A 328 1.24 -14.26 22.80
C LEU A 328 0.97 -13.32 23.97
N ARG A 329 0.08 -13.74 24.86
CA ARG A 329 -0.12 -13.11 26.17
C ARG A 329 0.25 -14.12 27.24
N ASN A 330 1.23 -13.78 28.08
CA ASN A 330 1.75 -14.68 29.12
C ASN A 330 2.07 -16.07 28.54
N GLN A 331 2.78 -16.10 27.41
CA GLN A 331 3.17 -17.30 26.67
C GLN A 331 2.04 -18.13 26.04
N VAL A 332 0.79 -17.64 26.08
CA VAL A 332 -0.35 -18.27 25.40
C VAL A 332 -0.64 -17.54 24.08
N PRO A 333 -0.69 -18.23 22.93
CA PRO A 333 -1.03 -17.62 21.65
C PRO A 333 -2.40 -16.93 21.68
N LEU A 334 -2.44 -15.70 21.19
CA LEU A 334 -3.68 -14.96 20.95
C LEU A 334 -4.27 -15.36 19.59
N PRO A 335 -5.60 -15.29 19.42
CA PRO A 335 -6.25 -15.53 18.14
C PRO A 335 -5.80 -14.52 17.08
N ASP A 336 -5.59 -14.97 15.84
CA ASP A 336 -5.15 -14.12 14.72
C ASP A 336 -6.06 -12.91 14.49
N ALA A 337 -7.36 -13.01 14.80
CA ALA A 337 -8.32 -11.91 14.67
C ALA A 337 -8.07 -10.73 15.62
N GLN A 338 -7.27 -10.90 16.69
CA GLN A 338 -6.96 -9.84 17.65
C GLN A 338 -5.79 -8.96 17.20
N HIS A 339 -5.04 -9.37 16.17
CA HIS A 339 -3.92 -8.59 15.65
C HIS A 339 -3.97 -8.46 14.14
N SER A 340 -3.40 -7.38 13.62
CA SER A 340 -3.32 -7.13 12.18
C SER A 340 -1.87 -6.95 11.77
N THR A 341 -1.42 -7.71 10.78
CA THR A 341 -0.07 -7.62 10.22
C THR A 341 -0.15 -7.13 8.79
N THR A 342 0.61 -6.09 8.45
CA THR A 342 0.66 -5.55 7.09
C THR A 342 1.31 -6.57 6.13
N PRO A 343 0.95 -6.59 4.84
CA PRO A 343 1.71 -7.34 3.84
C PRO A 343 3.18 -6.90 3.79
N PRO A 344 4.13 -7.80 3.51
CA PRO A 344 5.55 -7.46 3.33
C PRO A 344 5.74 -6.38 2.26
N ARG A 345 6.46 -5.31 2.63
CA ARG A 345 6.83 -4.22 1.72
C ARG A 345 8.34 -4.10 1.61
N LEU A 346 8.82 -3.62 0.46
CA LEU A 346 10.24 -3.37 0.25
C LEU A 346 10.74 -2.24 1.15
N ALA A 347 11.84 -2.48 1.86
CA ALA A 347 12.49 -1.50 2.70
C ALA A 347 13.14 -0.38 1.84
N PRO A 348 12.92 0.91 2.16
CA PRO A 348 13.57 2.02 1.46
C PRO A 348 15.10 1.98 1.69
N GLY A 349 15.90 2.24 0.65
CA GLY A 349 17.33 2.54 0.82
C GLY A 349 18.37 1.50 0.38
N ARG A 350 18.00 0.43 -0.34
CA ARG A 350 18.97 -0.45 -1.04
C ARG A 350 18.79 -0.45 -2.55
N ALA A 351 18.97 0.71 -3.18
CA ALA A 351 19.08 0.83 -4.64
C ALA A 351 20.47 0.42 -5.17
N ASN A 352 21.47 0.27 -4.28
CA ASN A 352 22.84 -0.09 -4.64
C ASN A 352 23.20 -1.50 -4.12
N GLY A 353 22.80 -2.53 -4.85
CA GLY A 353 23.69 -3.67 -5.09
C GLY A 353 23.60 -4.95 -4.25
N THR A 354 22.84 -5.03 -3.14
CA THR A 354 22.69 -6.32 -2.42
C THR A 354 21.29 -6.51 -1.83
N GLY A 355 20.42 -7.16 -2.61
CA GLY A 355 19.15 -7.75 -2.17
C GLY A 355 18.06 -6.78 -1.72
N SER A 356 16.87 -6.98 -2.26
CA SER A 356 15.63 -6.39 -1.74
C SER A 356 15.31 -6.96 -0.36
N ALA A 357 15.34 -6.13 0.68
CA ALA A 357 14.89 -6.49 2.01
C ALA A 357 13.45 -6.04 2.24
N PHE A 358 12.73 -6.75 3.09
CA PHE A 358 11.33 -6.50 3.41
C PHE A 358 11.14 -5.99 4.84
N PHE A 359 10.01 -5.33 5.07
CA PHE A 359 9.51 -5.00 6.40
C PHE A 359 8.01 -5.24 6.51
N VAL A 360 7.54 -5.49 7.74
CA VAL A 360 6.12 -5.56 8.13
C VAL A 360 5.91 -4.91 9.49
N PHE A 361 4.71 -4.39 9.71
CA PHE A 361 4.22 -4.00 11.02
C PHE A 361 3.10 -4.94 11.46
N SER A 362 3.14 -5.38 12.71
CA SER A 362 2.03 -6.06 13.36
C SER A 362 1.49 -5.21 14.50
N ARG A 363 0.17 -5.04 14.55
CA ARG A 363 -0.56 -4.23 15.51
C ARG A 363 -1.44 -5.13 16.37
N LEU A 364 -1.31 -5.04 17.68
CA LEU A 364 -2.17 -5.72 18.65
C LEU A 364 -2.88 -4.67 19.51
N GLU A 365 -4.20 -4.74 19.60
CA GLU A 365 -4.99 -3.95 20.53
C GLU A 365 -5.22 -4.74 21.82
N VAL A 366 -4.95 -4.13 22.98
CA VAL A 366 -5.08 -4.76 24.30
C VAL A 366 -5.91 -3.89 25.24
N ALA A 367 -6.60 -4.51 26.19
CA ALA A 367 -7.34 -3.76 27.19
C ALA A 367 -6.36 -3.09 28.17
N ARG A 368 -6.62 -1.84 28.57
CA ARG A 368 -5.81 -1.15 29.58
C ARG A 368 -5.66 -1.96 30.87
N SER A 369 -6.72 -2.61 31.31
CA SER A 369 -6.70 -3.45 32.53
C SER A 369 -5.66 -4.56 32.47
N GLN A 370 -5.43 -5.16 31.29
CA GLN A 370 -4.42 -6.21 31.07
C GLN A 370 -3.00 -5.62 31.12
N TRP A 371 -2.81 -4.47 30.46
CA TRP A 371 -1.54 -3.75 30.51
C TRP A 371 -1.17 -3.29 31.93
N ASP A 372 -2.15 -2.78 32.68
CA ASP A 372 -1.98 -2.33 34.05
C ASP A 372 -1.69 -3.47 35.03
N GLN A 373 -2.19 -4.67 34.75
CA GLN A 373 -1.85 -5.91 35.45
C GLN A 373 -0.43 -6.42 35.12
N ASN A 374 0.29 -5.71 34.25
CA ASN A 374 1.63 -6.08 33.80
C ASN A 374 1.66 -7.44 33.09
N ASP A 375 0.59 -7.76 32.34
CA ASP A 375 0.60 -8.88 31.39
C ASP A 375 1.76 -8.72 30.40
N GLU A 376 2.45 -9.82 30.12
CA GLU A 376 3.52 -9.89 29.15
C GLU A 376 2.94 -10.17 27.77
N PHE A 377 3.21 -9.28 26.81
CA PHE A 377 2.82 -9.44 25.42
C PHE A 377 4.05 -9.70 24.57
N THR A 378 4.06 -10.83 23.87
CA THR A 378 5.21 -11.30 23.09
C THR A 378 4.87 -11.34 21.62
N CYS A 379 5.66 -10.61 20.81
CA CYS A 379 5.65 -10.75 19.37
C CYS A 379 6.57 -11.91 18.99
N ARG A 380 6.00 -13.00 18.49
CA ARG A 380 6.69 -14.17 17.97
C ARG A 380 6.75 -14.13 16.46
N VAL A 381 7.96 -14.11 15.93
CA VAL A 381 8.26 -14.02 14.50
C VAL A 381 8.86 -15.34 14.04
N VAL A 382 8.32 -15.89 12.95
CA VAL A 382 8.81 -17.11 12.30
C VAL A 382 9.33 -16.76 10.90
N HIS A 383 10.59 -17.07 10.63
CA HIS A 383 11.25 -16.76 9.37
C HIS A 383 12.43 -17.70 9.11
N GLU A 384 12.62 -18.16 7.87
CA GLU A 384 13.56 -19.27 7.55
C GLU A 384 15.02 -19.06 8.00
N THR A 385 15.44 -17.81 8.14
CA THR A 385 16.81 -17.45 8.51
C THR A 385 17.04 -17.35 10.02
N LEU A 386 15.99 -17.51 10.83
CA LEU A 386 16.10 -17.47 12.28
C LEU A 386 16.75 -18.78 12.79
N PRO A 387 17.47 -18.73 13.91
CA PRO A 387 18.11 -19.91 14.48
C PRO A 387 17.08 -20.88 15.09
N GLY A 388 17.53 -22.11 15.37
CA GLY A 388 16.69 -23.16 15.95
C GLY A 388 15.84 -23.91 14.93
N ASP A 389 15.30 -25.05 15.34
CA ASP A 389 14.51 -25.95 14.49
C ASP A 389 13.15 -25.35 14.09
N ASP A 390 12.61 -24.50 14.96
CA ASP A 390 11.31 -23.85 14.78
C ASP A 390 11.43 -22.49 14.09
N ARG A 391 12.66 -22.03 13.82
CA ARG A 391 12.94 -20.77 13.09
C ARG A 391 12.24 -19.56 13.69
N THR A 392 12.23 -19.46 15.01
CA THR A 392 11.49 -18.45 15.77
C THR A 392 12.39 -17.40 16.43
N PHE A 393 11.83 -16.22 16.63
CA PHE A 393 12.38 -15.17 17.45
C PHE A 393 11.25 -14.47 18.20
N GLU A 394 11.45 -14.23 19.49
CA GLU A 394 10.44 -13.66 20.37
C GLU A 394 10.96 -12.38 21.02
N LYS A 395 10.09 -11.37 21.07
CA LYS A 395 10.35 -10.12 21.76
C LYS A 395 9.13 -9.76 22.60
N ALA A 396 9.34 -9.65 23.91
CA ALA A 396 8.30 -9.35 24.87
C ALA A 396 8.26 -7.86 25.24
N VAL A 397 7.07 -7.38 25.63
CA VAL A 397 6.85 -6.07 26.21
C VAL A 397 5.79 -6.16 27.31
N SER A 398 5.99 -5.37 28.37
CA SER A 398 5.00 -5.15 29.42
C SER A 398 5.15 -3.73 29.96
N ARG A 399 4.25 -3.33 30.86
CA ARG A 399 4.28 -1.99 31.48
C ARG A 399 5.60 -1.67 32.19
N THR A 400 6.18 -2.65 32.88
CA THR A 400 7.45 -2.45 33.61
C THR A 400 8.68 -2.57 32.71
N PHE A 401 8.66 -3.46 31.72
CA PHE A 401 9.76 -3.62 30.76
C PHE A 401 9.87 -2.47 29.74
N GLY A 402 8.79 -1.70 29.51
CA GLY A 402 8.80 -0.51 28.66
C GLY A 402 9.48 0.73 29.26
N LYS A 403 9.76 0.74 30.57
CA LYS A 403 10.51 1.81 31.25
C LYS A 403 11.97 1.42 31.39
N ALA A 404 12.78 1.71 30.37
CA ALA A 404 14.24 1.74 30.54
C ALA A 404 14.58 2.89 31.50
N VAL A 405 14.72 2.57 32.79
CA VAL A 405 15.15 3.54 33.81
C VAL A 405 16.60 3.90 33.56
N SER A 406 16.85 5.17 33.22
CA SER A 406 18.18 5.78 33.32
C SER A 406 18.59 5.80 34.80
N LYS A 407 19.43 4.85 35.22
CA LYS A 407 20.20 4.99 36.46
C LYS A 407 21.55 5.59 36.10
N THR A 408 21.70 6.90 36.30
CA THR A 408 23.00 7.53 36.48
C THR A 408 23.66 6.95 37.73
N PRO A 409 24.94 6.53 37.67
CA PRO A 409 25.68 6.20 38.88
C PRO A 409 26.06 7.51 39.57
N GLY A 410 25.43 7.77 40.71
CA GLY A 410 25.88 8.82 41.62
C GLY A 410 27.26 8.48 42.18
N LYS A 411 28.14 9.47 42.16
CA LYS A 411 29.28 9.56 43.05
C LYS A 411 29.35 10.96 43.62
#